data_AF-A0A8B8AHH0-F1
#
_entry.id   AF-A0A8B8AHH0-F1
#
_cell.length_a   1.000
_cell.length_b   1.000
_cell.length_c   1.000
_cell.angle_alpha   90.00
_cell.angle_beta   90.00
_cell.angle_gamma   90.00
#
_symmetry.space_group_name_H-M   'P 1'
#
loop_
_entity.id
_entity.type
_entity.pdbx_description
1 polymer ?
#
loop_
_entity_poly.entity_id
_entity_poly.type
_entity_poly.pdbx_seq_one_letter_code
_entity_poly.pdbx_strand_id
1 'polypeptide(L)'
;MKGLPFVLLILNFPFSISTDLGEQWVLLNKSGYTGYQIISVRKIKDDDNQIYTTRIRAPISTALENPGYMERLNAFVDLKQVSVEENLQYAIYEAKISTSINSFLIPPIRLTSESESLGLLLGRFTDEDEQVDFKFNRCQMHVKRKDPTGSTTFELSVRGCICKSYFTGSVEQGGKKTTDLSPLYFFPSYARRSDQDQVSSIFIDRTALEKDGVKIDSLKFIMKVDEGHVNAPLLDLSEYELDLI
;
A
#
# COMPACT_ATOMS: atom_id res chain seq x y z
N MET A 1 -6.04 -5.73 -63.44
CA MET A 1 -5.79 -6.76 -62.40
C MET A 1 -6.42 -6.32 -61.11
N LYS A 2 -7.04 -7.28 -60.42
CA LYS A 2 -7.85 -7.14 -59.20
C LYS A 2 -6.96 -7.05 -57.93
N GLY A 3 -7.55 -6.47 -56.87
CA GLY A 3 -7.22 -6.70 -55.45
C GLY A 3 -6.54 -5.50 -54.78
N LEU A 4 -6.94 -4.98 -53.62
CA LEU A 4 -8.01 -5.24 -52.64
C LEU A 4 -8.13 -3.92 -51.83
N PRO A 5 -9.28 -3.55 -51.23
CA PRO A 5 -9.36 -2.33 -50.42
C PRO A 5 -8.71 -2.57 -49.04
N PHE A 6 -7.78 -1.71 -48.65
CA PHE A 6 -7.30 -1.63 -47.27
C PHE A 6 -8.38 -0.90 -46.45
N VAL A 7 -9.08 -1.64 -45.59
CA VAL A 7 -9.97 -1.03 -44.60
C VAL A 7 -9.09 -0.50 -43.48
N LEU A 8 -8.80 0.80 -43.51
CA LEU A 8 -8.24 1.50 -42.36
C LEU A 8 -9.36 1.69 -41.34
N LEU A 9 -9.44 0.78 -40.38
CA LEU A 9 -10.32 0.90 -39.23
C LEU A 9 -9.75 1.99 -38.31
N ILE A 10 -10.16 3.25 -38.52
CA ILE A 10 -9.84 4.34 -37.60
C ILE A 10 -10.73 4.14 -36.37
N LEU A 11 -10.18 3.50 -35.33
CA LEU A 11 -10.73 3.61 -33.98
C LEU A 11 -10.52 5.04 -33.52
N ASN A 12 -11.59 5.84 -33.56
CA ASN A 12 -11.65 7.17 -32.97
C ASN A 12 -11.48 7.08 -31.45
N PHE A 13 -10.24 7.01 -30.99
CA PHE A 13 -9.89 7.54 -29.68
C PHE A 13 -9.69 9.05 -29.88
N PRO A 14 -10.34 9.94 -29.11
CA PRO A 14 -9.93 11.32 -29.05
C PRO A 14 -8.57 11.37 -28.34
N PHE A 15 -7.48 11.16 -29.08
CA PHE A 15 -6.16 11.61 -28.66
C PHE A 15 -6.10 13.10 -28.94
N SER A 16 -6.48 13.90 -27.95
CA SER A 16 -6.08 15.29 -27.88
C SER A 16 -4.57 15.32 -27.66
N ILE A 17 -3.80 15.56 -28.73
CA ILE A 17 -2.41 15.96 -28.60
C ILE A 17 -2.43 17.38 -28.02
N SER A 18 -2.38 17.48 -26.70
CA SER A 18 -2.05 18.75 -26.04
C SER A 18 -0.57 19.02 -26.27
N THR A 19 -0.30 20.04 -27.08
CA THR A 19 1.05 20.56 -27.36
C THR A 19 1.46 21.59 -26.29
N ASP A 20 1.22 21.30 -25.01
CA ASP A 20 1.80 22.11 -23.94
C ASP A 20 3.12 21.49 -23.50
N LEU A 21 4.20 22.24 -23.75
CA LEU A 21 5.54 22.05 -23.21
C LEU A 21 5.61 22.20 -21.66
N GLY A 22 4.50 21.97 -20.94
CA GLY A 22 4.36 22.30 -19.52
C GLY A 22 4.01 21.15 -18.57
N GLU A 23 3.51 20.01 -19.05
CA GLU A 23 3.03 18.96 -18.13
C GLU A 23 4.11 17.91 -17.83
N GLN A 24 5.06 18.29 -16.99
CA GLN A 24 6.08 17.38 -16.47
C GLN A 24 5.50 16.50 -15.36
N TRP A 25 6.01 15.27 -15.26
CA TRP A 25 5.74 14.41 -14.12
C TRP A 25 6.27 15.06 -12.83
N VAL A 26 5.40 15.20 -11.84
CA VAL A 26 5.77 15.62 -10.49
C VAL A 26 6.06 14.37 -9.66
N LEU A 27 7.19 14.37 -8.98
CA LEU A 27 7.57 13.33 -8.03
C LEU A 27 6.84 13.60 -6.71
N LEU A 28 5.92 12.72 -6.31
CA LEU A 28 5.17 12.88 -5.06
C LEU A 28 5.97 12.45 -3.84
N ASN A 29 6.80 11.41 -3.98
CA ASN A 29 7.73 10.99 -2.93
C ASN A 29 9.09 10.67 -3.57
N LYS A 30 10.19 11.13 -2.97
CA LYS A 30 11.54 10.79 -3.42
C LYS A 30 11.73 9.29 -3.22
N SER A 31 11.98 8.56 -4.32
CA SER A 31 12.20 7.12 -4.34
C SER A 31 13.10 6.62 -3.20
N GLY A 32 12.62 5.59 -2.51
CA GLY A 32 13.30 4.91 -1.41
C GLY A 32 12.52 3.65 -0.97
N TYR A 33 12.88 3.10 0.19
CA TYR A 33 12.04 2.12 0.89
C TYR A 33 10.70 2.77 1.28
N THR A 34 9.69 1.96 1.56
CA THR A 34 8.30 2.35 1.91
C THR A 34 8.17 3.21 3.18
N GLY A 35 9.22 3.88 3.66
CA GLY A 35 9.25 4.58 4.95
C GLY A 35 9.38 3.63 6.16
N TYR A 36 8.99 2.37 6.00
CA TYR A 36 9.04 1.35 7.04
C TYR A 36 10.10 0.27 6.75
N GLN A 37 10.70 -0.25 7.81
CA GLN A 37 11.56 -1.43 7.78
C GLN A 37 11.25 -2.32 8.99
N ILE A 38 10.94 -3.58 8.73
CA ILE A 38 10.69 -4.59 9.78
C ILE A 38 12.05 -5.12 10.22
N ILE A 39 12.48 -4.81 11.43
CA ILE A 39 13.80 -5.22 11.95
C ILE A 39 13.75 -6.65 12.46
N SER A 40 12.73 -6.96 13.28
CA SER A 40 12.58 -8.27 13.88
C SER A 40 11.13 -8.52 14.26
N VAL A 41 10.69 -9.78 14.18
CA VAL A 41 9.48 -10.28 14.85
C VAL A 41 9.94 -11.37 15.80
N ARG A 42 9.60 -11.25 17.08
CA ARG A 42 9.87 -12.26 18.10
C ARG A 42 8.58 -12.76 18.70
N LYS A 43 8.48 -14.06 18.94
CA LYS A 43 7.37 -14.73 19.59
C LYS A 43 7.84 -15.37 20.89
N ILE A 44 7.04 -15.21 21.94
CA ILE A 44 7.20 -15.89 23.22
C ILE A 44 5.86 -16.55 23.55
N LYS A 45 5.87 -17.85 23.83
CA LYS A 45 4.69 -18.62 24.23
C LYS A 45 4.83 -19.04 25.69
N ASP A 46 3.74 -18.97 26.43
CA ASP A 46 3.56 -19.68 27.69
C ASP A 46 2.31 -20.59 27.58
N ASP A 47 1.92 -21.24 28.69
CA ASP A 47 0.83 -22.22 28.68
C ASP A 47 -0.53 -21.62 28.27
N ASP A 48 -0.73 -20.32 28.48
CA ASP A 48 -2.03 -19.66 28.27
C ASP A 48 -2.00 -18.59 27.17
N ASN A 49 -0.82 -18.01 26.90
CA ASN A 49 -0.62 -16.82 26.10
C ASN A 49 0.47 -16.98 25.04
N GLN A 50 0.35 -16.16 24.02
CA GLN A 50 1.39 -15.90 23.04
C GLN A 50 1.58 -14.40 22.89
N ILE A 51 2.83 -13.98 22.91
CA ILE A 51 3.25 -12.59 22.83
C ILE A 51 4.12 -12.43 21.61
N TYR A 52 3.77 -11.48 20.76
CA TYR A 52 4.58 -11.06 19.63
C TYR A 52 5.17 -9.70 19.93
N THR A 53 6.46 -9.54 19.65
CA THR A 53 7.18 -8.27 19.74
C THR A 53 7.80 -7.98 18.38
N THR A 54 7.34 -6.93 17.71
CA THR A 54 7.87 -6.50 16.42
C THR A 54 8.64 -5.21 16.59
N ARG A 55 9.91 -5.20 16.15
CA ARG A 55 10.71 -3.97 16.08
C ARG A 55 10.70 -3.42 14.67
N ILE A 56 10.37 -2.15 14.54
CA ILE A 56 10.10 -1.51 13.25
C ILE A 56 10.81 -0.17 13.24
N ARG A 57 11.62 0.07 12.21
CA ARG A 57 12.11 1.42 11.91
C ARG A 57 11.05 2.10 11.05
N ALA A 58 10.55 3.24 11.49
CA ALA A 58 9.45 3.97 10.86
C ALA A 58 9.62 5.49 11.07
N PRO A 59 8.85 6.35 10.38
CA PRO A 59 8.86 7.78 10.63
C PRO A 59 8.52 8.16 12.08
N ILE A 60 8.98 9.32 12.56
CA ILE A 60 8.72 9.76 13.96
C ILE A 60 7.24 10.03 14.24
N SER A 61 6.43 10.29 13.21
CA SER A 61 4.98 10.50 13.35
C SER A 61 4.17 9.20 13.39
N THR A 62 4.82 8.02 13.41
CA THR A 62 4.12 6.73 13.39
C THR A 62 3.29 6.48 14.66
N ALA A 63 2.04 6.08 14.46
CA ALA A 63 1.10 5.69 15.52
C ALA A 63 0.36 4.39 15.16
N LEU A 64 -0.26 3.76 16.16
CA LEU A 64 -1.17 2.62 15.95
C LEU A 64 -2.49 3.11 15.34
N GLU A 65 -2.93 2.42 14.28
CA GLU A 65 -4.25 2.63 13.71
C GLU A 65 -5.31 2.00 14.63
N ASN A 66 -6.14 2.86 15.22
CA ASN A 66 -7.44 2.53 15.81
C ASN A 66 -7.48 1.30 16.76
N PRO A 67 -7.03 1.43 18.01
CA PRO A 67 -6.90 0.31 18.95
C PRO A 67 -8.25 -0.32 19.38
N GLY A 68 -9.40 0.32 19.14
CA GLY A 68 -10.71 -0.14 19.59
C GLY A 68 -11.21 -1.45 18.94
N TYR A 69 -10.64 -1.87 17.80
CA TYR A 69 -10.92 -3.19 17.22
C TYR A 69 -10.25 -4.33 18.01
N MET A 70 -9.16 -4.03 18.72
CA MET A 70 -8.34 -5.01 19.44
C MET A 70 -9.03 -5.57 20.68
N GLU A 71 -9.78 -4.73 21.38
CA GLU A 71 -10.55 -5.12 22.58
C GLU A 71 -11.57 -6.21 22.28
N ARG A 72 -12.14 -6.23 21.06
CA ARG A 72 -13.12 -7.25 20.64
C ARG A 72 -12.50 -8.63 20.40
N LEU A 73 -11.18 -8.70 20.25
CA LEU A 73 -10.44 -9.93 19.98
C LEU A 73 -9.65 -10.43 21.20
N ASN A 74 -9.89 -9.86 22.39
CA ASN A 74 -9.12 -10.15 23.62
C ASN A 74 -7.61 -10.07 23.38
N ALA A 75 -7.20 -9.13 22.53
CA ALA A 75 -5.81 -8.92 22.20
C ALA A 75 -5.41 -7.52 22.64
N PHE A 76 -4.24 -7.41 23.25
CA PHE A 76 -3.69 -6.14 23.66
C PHE A 76 -2.55 -5.77 22.71
N VAL A 77 -2.61 -4.58 22.12
CA VAL A 77 -1.58 -4.04 21.25
C VAL A 77 -1.05 -2.75 21.85
N ASP A 78 0.26 -2.71 22.07
CA ASP A 78 0.97 -1.53 22.54
C ASP A 78 2.07 -1.15 21.56
N LEU A 79 2.36 0.14 21.45
CA LEU A 79 3.42 0.67 20.60
C LEU A 79 4.26 1.63 21.42
N LYS A 80 5.55 1.33 21.52
CA LYS A 80 6.51 2.16 22.24
C LYS A 80 7.62 2.59 21.29
N GLN A 81 7.92 3.89 21.27
CA GLN A 81 9.15 4.38 20.66
C GLN A 81 10.34 4.03 21.57
N VAL A 82 11.31 3.26 21.07
CA VAL A 82 12.45 2.77 21.85
C VAL A 82 13.74 3.53 21.58
N SER A 83 13.89 4.12 20.39
CA SER A 83 15.03 4.99 20.07
C SER A 83 14.68 5.92 18.90
N VAL A 84 15.40 7.04 18.80
CA VAL A 84 15.30 7.99 17.67
C VAL A 84 16.64 8.01 16.95
N GLU A 85 16.63 8.03 15.61
CA GLU A 85 17.86 8.17 14.83
C GLU A 85 18.41 9.59 14.85
N GLU A 86 19.72 9.74 14.64
CA GLU A 86 20.41 11.04 14.66
C GLU A 86 19.85 12.05 13.65
N ASN A 87 19.28 11.57 12.53
CA ASN A 87 18.69 12.39 11.49
C ASN A 87 17.31 12.97 11.86
N LEU A 88 16.72 12.57 12.99
CA LEU A 88 15.38 12.97 13.46
C LEU A 88 14.26 12.75 12.43
N GLN A 89 14.44 11.86 11.46
CA GLN A 89 13.41 11.50 10.49
C GLN A 89 12.76 10.16 10.83
N TYR A 90 13.54 9.25 11.42
CA TYR A 90 13.10 7.90 11.75
C TYR A 90 13.34 7.57 13.22
N ALA A 91 12.52 6.67 13.74
CA ALA A 91 12.65 6.09 15.05
C ALA A 91 12.48 4.56 14.96
N ILE A 92 13.01 3.86 15.96
CA ILE A 92 12.70 2.45 16.17
C ILE A 92 11.55 2.38 17.15
N TYR A 93 10.51 1.68 16.74
CA TYR A 93 9.35 1.34 17.55
C TYR A 93 9.37 -0.14 17.90
N GLU A 94 8.79 -0.45 19.04
CA GLU A 94 8.47 -1.80 19.48
C GLU A 94 6.96 -1.90 19.61
N ALA A 95 6.35 -2.72 18.75
CA ALA A 95 4.94 -3.07 18.80
C ALA A 95 4.79 -4.42 19.47
N LYS A 96 3.97 -4.49 20.52
CA LYS A 96 3.72 -5.71 21.28
C LYS A 96 2.28 -6.13 21.13
N ILE A 97 2.04 -7.35 20.65
CA ILE A 97 0.71 -7.98 20.66
C ILE A 97 0.72 -9.11 21.70
N SER A 98 -0.25 -9.11 22.61
CA SER A 98 -0.49 -10.23 23.54
C SER A 98 -1.88 -10.80 23.29
N THR A 99 -1.99 -12.12 23.12
CA THR A 99 -3.25 -12.84 22.92
C THR A 99 -3.17 -14.25 23.52
N SER A 100 -4.31 -14.91 23.71
CA SER A 100 -4.34 -16.30 24.19
C SER A 100 -3.74 -17.26 23.15
N ILE A 101 -3.08 -18.32 23.61
CA ILE A 101 -2.57 -19.40 22.75
C ILE A 101 -3.69 -20.05 21.90
N ASN A 102 -4.91 -20.07 22.45
CA ASN A 102 -6.10 -20.64 21.81
C ASN A 102 -6.80 -19.67 20.85
N SER A 103 -6.41 -18.39 20.81
CA SER A 103 -7.06 -17.41 19.94
C SER A 103 -6.96 -17.80 18.48
N PHE A 104 -8.11 -17.83 17.78
CA PHE A 104 -8.16 -18.14 16.36
C PHE A 104 -7.65 -17.01 15.47
N LEU A 105 -7.61 -15.79 15.98
CA LEU A 105 -7.25 -14.60 15.24
C LEU A 105 -6.19 -13.83 16.01
N ILE A 106 -5.06 -13.57 15.35
CA ILE A 106 -4.11 -12.57 15.81
C ILE A 106 -4.48 -11.30 15.04
N PRO A 107 -4.85 -10.22 15.74
CA PRO A 107 -5.14 -8.98 15.03
C PRO A 107 -3.89 -8.47 14.31
N PRO A 108 -4.05 -7.85 13.14
CA PRO A 108 -2.92 -7.27 12.43
C PRO A 108 -2.38 -6.05 13.18
N ILE A 109 -1.07 -5.85 13.19
CA ILE A 109 -0.48 -4.57 13.61
C ILE A 109 -0.73 -3.60 12.46
N ARG A 110 -1.43 -2.49 12.71
CA ARG A 110 -1.60 -1.42 11.73
C ARG A 110 -0.93 -0.16 12.24
N LEU A 111 0.01 0.35 11.47
CA LEU A 111 0.79 1.56 11.76
C LEU A 111 0.51 2.60 10.69
N THR A 112 0.37 3.85 11.10
CA THR A 112 0.10 4.98 10.19
C THR A 112 1.06 6.12 10.46
N SER A 113 1.50 6.80 9.41
CA SER A 113 2.34 7.99 9.44
C SER A 113 2.01 8.87 8.25
N GLU A 114 1.39 10.03 8.51
CA GLU A 114 0.98 10.98 7.46
C GLU A 114 0.12 10.29 6.38
N SER A 115 0.64 10.18 5.14
CA SER A 115 -0.03 9.54 4.00
C SER A 115 0.29 8.05 3.84
N GLU A 116 1.04 7.45 4.76
CA GLU A 116 1.57 6.09 4.61
C GLU A 116 1.11 5.19 5.76
N SER A 117 0.83 3.92 5.45
CA SER A 117 0.52 2.93 6.47
C SER A 117 1.16 1.56 6.22
N LEU A 118 1.41 0.82 7.30
CA LEU A 118 1.93 -0.53 7.30
C LEU A 118 1.02 -1.45 8.13
N GLY A 119 0.47 -2.47 7.48
CA GLY A 119 -0.23 -3.59 8.08
C GLY A 119 0.68 -4.83 8.15
N LEU A 120 0.74 -5.48 9.31
CA LEU A 120 1.47 -6.73 9.53
C LEU A 120 0.51 -7.81 10.05
N LEU A 121 0.46 -8.95 9.35
CA LEU A 121 -0.26 -10.14 9.81
C LEU A 121 0.75 -11.16 10.32
N LEU A 122 0.63 -11.52 11.60
CA LEU A 122 1.59 -12.41 12.27
C LEU A 122 1.18 -13.87 12.18
N GLY A 123 2.17 -14.73 11.95
CA GLY A 123 2.00 -16.17 11.84
C GLY A 123 1.64 -16.81 13.17
N ARG A 124 0.48 -17.46 13.24
CA ARG A 124 0.00 -18.14 14.46
C ARG A 124 0.70 -19.46 14.72
N PHE A 125 0.79 -20.30 13.70
CA PHE A 125 1.16 -21.72 13.85
C PHE A 125 2.64 -22.00 13.63
N THR A 126 3.47 -20.95 13.62
CA THR A 126 4.91 -21.12 13.55
C THR A 126 5.51 -21.47 14.92
N ASP A 127 6.55 -22.30 14.86
CA ASP A 127 7.42 -22.69 15.97
C ASP A 127 8.73 -21.87 15.97
N GLU A 128 8.90 -20.94 15.04
CA GLU A 128 9.99 -19.98 15.11
C GLU A 128 9.75 -19.00 16.26
N ASP A 129 10.81 -18.75 17.03
CA ASP A 129 10.80 -17.76 18.12
C ASP A 129 11.21 -16.37 17.63
N GLU A 130 11.97 -16.26 16.54
CA GLU A 130 12.45 -14.99 16.00
C GLU A 130 12.67 -15.03 14.48
N GLN A 131 12.31 -13.94 13.79
CA GLN A 131 12.56 -13.70 12.37
C GLN A 131 13.14 -12.29 12.19
N VAL A 132 14.22 -12.17 11.40
CA VAL A 132 14.94 -10.90 11.16
C VAL A 132 15.19 -10.55 9.69
N ASP A 133 15.01 -11.49 8.75
CA ASP A 133 15.08 -11.23 7.31
C ASP A 133 13.67 -11.20 6.71
N PHE A 134 13.35 -10.13 5.99
CA PHE A 134 12.01 -9.86 5.44
C PHE A 134 12.13 -9.40 3.99
N LYS A 135 11.32 -9.97 3.08
CA LYS A 135 11.33 -9.55 1.66
C LYS A 135 10.80 -8.13 1.50
N PHE A 136 9.85 -7.74 2.34
CA PHE A 136 9.31 -6.37 2.38
C PHE A 136 10.40 -5.30 2.46
N ASN A 137 11.46 -5.54 3.25
CA ASN A 137 12.58 -4.61 3.40
C ASN A 137 13.43 -4.44 2.13
N ARG A 138 13.12 -5.14 1.05
CA ARG A 138 13.75 -5.00 -0.27
C ARG A 138 12.89 -4.19 -1.24
N CYS A 139 11.62 -3.96 -0.91
CA CYS A 139 10.69 -3.22 -1.76
C CYS A 139 11.04 -1.73 -1.77
N GLN A 140 11.27 -1.19 -2.96
CA GLN A 140 11.41 0.25 -3.19
C GLN A 140 10.24 0.74 -4.02
N MET A 141 9.68 1.88 -3.64
CA MET A 141 8.52 2.46 -4.32
C MET A 141 8.88 3.83 -4.91
N HIS A 142 8.36 4.09 -6.10
CA HIS A 142 8.47 5.38 -6.77
C HIS A 142 7.11 5.79 -7.33
N VAL A 143 6.69 7.02 -7.02
CA VAL A 143 5.36 7.52 -7.37
C VAL A 143 5.49 8.83 -8.12
N LYS A 144 4.94 8.85 -9.33
CA LYS A 144 4.85 10.04 -10.16
C LYS A 144 3.38 10.41 -10.37
N ARG A 145 3.14 11.71 -10.45
CA ARG A 145 1.85 12.30 -10.77
C ARG A 145 1.97 13.19 -12.00
N LYS A 146 0.98 13.09 -12.88
CA LYS A 146 0.80 14.01 -13.99
C LYS A 146 -0.63 14.52 -13.94
N ASP A 147 -0.81 15.83 -14.06
CA ASP A 147 -2.14 16.44 -14.05
C ASP A 147 -2.42 17.17 -15.37
N PRO A 148 -2.78 16.44 -16.44
CA PRO A 148 -3.23 17.11 -17.64
C PRO A 148 -4.50 17.91 -17.43
N THR A 149 -4.76 18.87 -18.31
CA THR A 149 -6.07 19.53 -18.34
C THR A 149 -7.18 18.47 -18.39
N GLY A 150 -8.09 18.50 -17.41
CA GLY A 150 -9.24 17.60 -17.31
C GLY A 150 -8.96 16.18 -16.79
N SER A 151 -7.73 15.84 -16.40
CA SER A 151 -7.40 14.51 -15.88
C SER A 151 -6.25 14.49 -14.87
N THR A 152 -6.08 13.37 -14.18
CA THR A 152 -4.92 13.10 -13.32
C THR A 152 -4.46 11.67 -13.54
N THR A 153 -3.16 11.45 -13.68
CA THR A 153 -2.56 10.13 -13.80
C THR A 153 -1.51 9.93 -12.72
N PHE A 154 -1.60 8.80 -12.01
CA PHE A 154 -0.52 8.33 -11.15
C PHE A 154 0.19 7.14 -11.80
N GLU A 155 1.51 7.13 -11.73
CA GLU A 155 2.36 5.98 -12.10
C GLU A 155 3.16 5.56 -10.86
N LEU A 156 3.00 4.29 -10.46
CA LEU A 156 3.66 3.70 -9.32
C LEU A 156 4.51 2.53 -9.76
N SER A 157 5.79 2.59 -9.44
CA SER A 157 6.76 1.55 -9.73
C SER A 157 7.23 0.93 -8.42
N VAL A 158 7.09 -0.38 -8.29
CA VAL A 158 7.64 -1.17 -7.18
C VAL A 158 8.79 -2.04 -7.70
N ARG A 159 9.92 -2.01 -6.98
CA ARG A 159 11.16 -2.70 -7.34
C ARG A 159 11.69 -3.52 -6.17
N GLY A 160 12.53 -4.52 -6.46
CA GLY A 160 13.27 -5.28 -5.44
C GLY A 160 12.45 -6.36 -4.71
N CYS A 161 11.16 -6.48 -5.00
CA CYS A 161 10.29 -7.53 -4.48
C CYS A 161 9.18 -7.90 -5.46
N ILE A 162 8.60 -9.10 -5.29
CA ILE A 162 7.41 -9.53 -6.02
C ILE A 162 6.23 -9.34 -5.08
N CYS A 163 5.35 -8.41 -5.41
CA CYS A 163 4.16 -8.09 -4.62
C CYS A 163 2.89 -8.19 -5.47
N LYS A 164 1.73 -8.23 -4.81
CA LYS A 164 0.47 -7.85 -5.44
C LYS A 164 0.29 -6.35 -5.22
N SER A 165 -0.10 -5.61 -6.26
CA SER A 165 -0.38 -4.18 -6.13
C SER A 165 -1.69 -3.82 -6.81
N TYR A 166 -2.44 -2.91 -6.20
CA TYR A 166 -3.72 -2.45 -6.72
C TYR A 166 -4.11 -1.10 -6.12
N PHE A 167 -5.10 -0.47 -6.73
CA PHE A 167 -5.68 0.78 -6.22
C PHE A 167 -7.01 0.49 -5.52
N THR A 168 -7.27 1.26 -4.48
CA THR A 168 -8.60 1.34 -3.85
C THR A 168 -8.96 2.80 -3.63
N GLY A 169 -10.24 3.09 -3.47
CA GLY A 169 -10.68 4.44 -3.24
C GLY A 169 -12.16 4.51 -2.97
N SER A 170 -12.61 5.73 -2.78
CA SER A 170 -14.02 6.04 -2.58
C SER A 170 -14.33 7.41 -3.15
N VAL A 171 -15.58 7.58 -3.57
CA VAL A 171 -16.10 8.86 -4.01
C VAL A 171 -17.31 9.24 -3.19
N GLU A 172 -17.56 10.54 -3.09
CA GLU A 172 -18.76 11.12 -2.51
C GLU A 172 -19.61 11.77 -3.60
N GLN A 173 -20.89 11.43 -3.64
CA GLN A 173 -21.89 12.10 -4.49
C GLN A 173 -23.16 12.36 -3.68
N GLY A 174 -23.55 13.63 -3.56
CA GLY A 174 -24.77 14.02 -2.85
C GLY A 174 -24.82 13.55 -1.38
N GLY A 175 -23.70 13.57 -0.67
CA GLY A 175 -23.60 13.12 0.73
C GLY A 175 -23.57 11.60 0.91
N LYS A 176 -23.54 10.81 -0.17
CA LYS A 176 -23.35 9.36 -0.13
C LYS A 176 -21.95 9.01 -0.56
N LYS A 177 -21.25 8.27 0.30
CA LYS A 177 -19.94 7.69 0.02
C LYS A 177 -20.10 6.31 -0.59
N THR A 178 -19.45 6.05 -1.72
CA THR A 178 -19.35 4.70 -2.28
C THR A 178 -18.03 4.06 -1.87
N THR A 179 -18.05 2.75 -1.67
CA THR A 179 -16.83 1.96 -1.60
C THR A 179 -16.41 1.59 -3.02
N ASP A 180 -15.10 1.51 -3.26
CA ASP A 180 -14.46 1.12 -4.52
C ASP A 180 -14.38 2.20 -5.60
N LEU A 181 -13.48 1.94 -6.55
CA LEU A 181 -13.21 2.80 -7.70
C LEU A 181 -14.28 2.58 -8.77
N SER A 182 -15.06 3.63 -9.04
CA SER A 182 -16.04 3.60 -10.14
C SER A 182 -15.32 3.55 -11.49
N PRO A 183 -15.64 2.57 -12.37
CA PRO A 183 -15.03 2.48 -13.70
C PRO A 183 -15.45 3.63 -14.64
N LEU A 184 -16.36 4.51 -14.20
CA LEU A 184 -16.74 5.73 -14.92
C LEU A 184 -15.68 6.82 -14.82
N TYR A 185 -14.92 6.84 -13.73
CA TYR A 185 -13.99 7.94 -13.40
C TYR A 185 -12.56 7.45 -13.25
N PHE A 186 -12.35 6.19 -12.88
CA PHE A 186 -11.06 5.62 -12.56
C PHE A 186 -10.73 4.46 -13.48
N PHE A 187 -9.55 4.53 -14.09
CA PHE A 187 -9.09 3.58 -15.10
C PHE A 187 -7.72 3.03 -14.69
N PRO A 188 -7.68 2.00 -13.81
CA PRO A 188 -6.44 1.38 -13.40
C PRO A 188 -5.85 0.53 -14.54
N SER A 189 -4.52 0.51 -14.62
CA SER A 189 -3.75 -0.30 -15.57
C SER A 189 -2.56 -0.93 -14.85
N TYR A 190 -2.27 -2.18 -15.21
CA TYR A 190 -1.21 -2.97 -14.60
C TYR A 190 -0.28 -3.48 -15.68
N ALA A 191 0.97 -3.03 -15.66
CA ALA A 191 2.01 -3.45 -16.59
C ALA A 191 3.15 -4.09 -15.82
N ARG A 192 3.46 -5.34 -16.15
CA ARG A 192 4.68 -6.00 -15.68
C ARG A 192 5.77 -5.71 -16.70
N ARG A 193 6.76 -4.87 -16.36
CA ARG A 193 7.96 -4.72 -17.19
C ARG A 193 8.88 -5.92 -16.90
N SER A 194 9.62 -6.37 -17.91
CA SER A 194 10.22 -7.70 -18.04
C SER A 194 11.33 -8.06 -17.04
N ASP A 195 11.53 -7.28 -15.98
CA ASP A 195 12.70 -7.36 -15.12
C ASP A 195 12.33 -6.81 -13.73
N GLN A 196 11.57 -7.61 -12.98
CA GLN A 196 11.22 -7.44 -11.55
C GLN A 196 10.45 -6.18 -11.14
N ASP A 197 10.34 -5.18 -12.01
CA ASP A 197 9.58 -3.96 -11.77
C ASP A 197 8.10 -4.17 -12.06
N GLN A 198 7.27 -3.96 -11.05
CA GLN A 198 5.82 -3.88 -11.20
C GLN A 198 5.42 -2.42 -11.35
N VAL A 199 4.81 -2.08 -12.48
CA VAL A 199 4.29 -0.74 -12.73
C VAL A 199 2.76 -0.79 -12.72
N SER A 200 2.17 -0.02 -11.80
CA SER A 200 0.72 0.19 -11.72
C SER A 200 0.45 1.65 -12.03
N SER A 201 -0.57 1.93 -12.82
CA SER A 201 -1.03 3.29 -13.06
C SER A 201 -2.53 3.40 -12.90
N ILE A 202 -3.00 4.59 -12.60
CA ILE A 202 -4.41 4.91 -12.57
C ILE A 202 -4.62 6.25 -13.25
N PHE A 203 -5.50 6.27 -14.24
CA PHE A 203 -6.00 7.48 -14.87
C PHE A 203 -7.33 7.87 -14.25
N ILE A 204 -7.50 9.16 -13.99
CA ILE A 204 -8.67 9.76 -13.37
C ILE A 204 -9.24 10.81 -14.30
N ASP A 205 -10.48 10.63 -14.73
CA ASP A 205 -11.21 11.62 -15.52
C ASP A 205 -11.83 12.68 -14.60
N ARG A 206 -11.10 13.78 -14.38
CA ARG A 206 -11.57 14.90 -13.56
C ARG A 206 -12.72 15.64 -14.22
N THR A 207 -12.77 15.67 -15.55
CA THR A 207 -13.85 16.33 -16.30
C THR A 207 -15.18 15.62 -16.07
N ALA A 208 -15.19 14.29 -16.10
CA ALA A 208 -16.38 13.48 -15.80
C ALA A 208 -16.82 13.64 -14.33
N LEU A 209 -15.87 13.60 -13.38
CA LEU A 209 -16.15 13.84 -11.97
C LEU A 209 -16.80 15.21 -11.72
N GLU A 210 -16.23 16.27 -12.29
CA GLU A 210 -16.72 17.64 -12.17
C GLU A 210 -18.13 17.80 -12.77
N LYS A 211 -18.35 17.23 -13.96
CA LYS A 211 -19.66 17.26 -14.64
C LYS A 211 -20.75 16.59 -13.82
N ASP A 212 -20.43 15.49 -13.13
CA ASP A 212 -21.38 14.69 -12.36
C ASP A 212 -21.48 15.12 -10.88
N GLY A 213 -20.71 16.14 -10.48
CA GLY A 213 -20.67 16.65 -9.10
C GLY A 213 -20.12 15.63 -8.10
N VAL A 214 -19.23 14.75 -8.54
CA VAL A 214 -18.62 13.67 -7.75
C VAL A 214 -17.27 14.14 -7.22
N LYS A 215 -17.03 13.95 -5.93
CA LYS A 215 -15.74 14.24 -5.28
C LYS A 215 -15.00 12.96 -4.95
N ILE A 216 -13.69 12.96 -5.14
CA ILE A 216 -12.85 11.88 -4.64
C ILE A 216 -12.71 12.06 -3.14
N ASP A 217 -13.14 11.07 -2.36
CA ASP A 217 -13.00 11.08 -0.90
C ASP A 217 -11.66 10.44 -0.49
N SER A 218 -11.30 9.32 -1.14
CA SER A 218 -10.02 8.66 -0.90
C SER A 218 -9.51 8.00 -2.17
N LEU A 219 -8.19 8.02 -2.36
CA LEU A 219 -7.51 7.20 -3.35
C LEU A 219 -6.21 6.69 -2.74
N LYS A 220 -6.07 5.36 -2.68
CA LYS A 220 -4.91 4.70 -2.12
C LYS A 220 -4.29 3.73 -3.12
N PHE A 221 -2.98 3.63 -3.05
CA PHE A 221 -2.26 2.51 -3.61
C PHE A 221 -1.92 1.50 -2.52
N ILE A 222 -2.11 0.22 -2.82
CA ILE A 222 -1.82 -0.86 -1.89
C ILE A 222 -0.77 -1.78 -2.51
N MET A 223 0.24 -2.11 -1.72
CA MET A 223 1.26 -3.13 -1.99
C MET A 223 1.16 -4.25 -0.96
N LYS A 224 1.04 -5.50 -1.42
CA LYS A 224 1.00 -6.70 -0.58
C LYS A 224 2.17 -7.61 -0.87
N VAL A 225 2.97 -7.89 0.14
CA VAL A 225 4.03 -8.88 0.09
C VAL A 225 3.59 -10.08 0.92
N ASP A 226 3.33 -11.17 0.21
CA ASP A 226 3.04 -12.48 0.79
C ASP A 226 4.38 -13.17 1.09
N GLU A 227 4.56 -13.61 2.33
CA GLU A 227 5.80 -14.25 2.76
C GLU A 227 5.74 -15.78 2.66
N GLY A 228 4.62 -16.40 2.23
CA GLY A 228 4.41 -17.86 2.17
C GLY A 228 5.40 -18.64 1.27
N HIS A 229 5.44 -19.98 1.23
CA HIS A 229 4.87 -21.09 2.01
C HIS A 229 5.81 -22.30 1.78
N VAL A 230 6.88 -22.45 2.56
CA VAL A 230 7.62 -23.74 2.65
C VAL A 230 8.11 -24.02 4.08
N ASN A 231 8.29 -22.99 4.91
CA ASN A 231 8.34 -23.06 6.38
C ASN A 231 7.54 -21.85 6.87
N ALA A 232 6.63 -21.99 7.83
CA ALA A 232 5.71 -20.90 8.19
C ALA A 232 6.46 -19.73 8.86
N PRO A 233 6.63 -18.58 8.18
CA PRO A 233 7.31 -17.43 8.77
C PRO A 233 6.51 -16.85 9.95
N LEU A 234 7.18 -16.13 10.85
CA LEU A 234 6.53 -15.36 11.92
C LEU A 234 5.68 -14.19 11.41
N LEU A 235 5.90 -13.76 10.16
CA LEU A 235 5.11 -12.78 9.45
C LEU A 235 4.44 -13.43 8.23
N ASP A 236 3.12 -13.58 8.24
CA ASP A 236 2.36 -14.17 7.13
C ASP A 236 2.22 -13.18 5.95
N LEU A 237 1.96 -11.91 6.26
CA LEU A 237 1.69 -10.87 5.27
C LEU A 237 2.20 -9.51 5.77
N SER A 238 2.76 -8.73 4.85
CA SER A 238 2.89 -7.28 5.00
C SER A 238 2.10 -6.55 3.91
N GLU A 239 1.36 -5.54 4.33
CA GLU A 239 0.54 -4.66 3.50
C GLU A 239 1.04 -3.23 3.71
N TYR A 240 1.35 -2.52 2.64
CA TYR A 240 1.69 -1.11 2.69
C TYR A 240 0.69 -0.31 1.88
N GLU A 241 0.17 0.77 2.46
CA GLU A 241 -0.74 1.69 1.78
C GLU A 241 -0.12 3.08 1.67
N LEU A 242 -0.33 3.72 0.51
CA LEU A 242 -0.01 5.12 0.28
C LEU A 242 -1.27 5.86 -0.16
N ASP A 243 -1.64 6.89 0.58
CA ASP A 243 -2.69 7.84 0.24
C ASP A 243 -2.18 8.80 -0.86
N LEU A 244 -2.93 8.90 -1.97
CA LEU A 244 -2.55 9.66 -3.16
C LEU A 244 -3.27 11.00 -3.29
N ILE A 245 -4.39 11.17 -2.59
CA ILE A 245 -5.28 12.34 -2.60
C ILE A 245 -5.74 12.61 -1.17
#